data_AF-A0A3D2J4K1-F1
#
_entry.id   AF-A0A3D2J4K1-F1
#
_cell.length_a   1.000
_cell.length_b   1.000
_cell.length_c   1.000
_cell.angle_alpha   90.00
_cell.angle_beta   90.00
_cell.angle_gamma   90.00
#
_symmetry.space_group_name_H-M   'P 1'
#
loop_
_entity.id
_entity.type
_entity.pdbx_description
1 polymer ?
#
loop_
_entity_poly.entity_id
_entity_poly.type
_entity_poly.pdbx_seq_one_letter_code
_entity_poly.pdbx_strand_id
1 'polypeptide(L)'
;MKQDKGGIMIEGTTERNRVLIQWALLLLSLVGTGIALYLTAVHYENIPLFCSASGLVNCERVTSSPYSVLFGTTIPITVPGLGWSIVSAVLAIVGLRTASSPSGIFSRVVLAQFVWSLLGLLTVIYLVYVEIVLLHTICAWCTGLHVTILAMFLLTLVLLLSGSTGPGEQGEEEEDVSISSTPRLH
;
A
#
# COMPACT_ATOMS: atom_id res chain seq x y z
N MET A 1 -39.68 -17.58 -21.02
CA MET A 1 -38.27 -17.31 -21.39
C MET A 1 -37.98 -15.82 -21.22
N LYS A 2 -37.78 -15.35 -19.99
CA LYS A 2 -37.59 -13.91 -19.67
C LYS A 2 -36.84 -13.72 -18.35
N GLN A 3 -35.58 -14.12 -18.32
CA GLN A 3 -34.60 -13.85 -17.27
C GLN A 3 -33.23 -14.02 -17.94
N ASP A 4 -32.44 -12.96 -18.12
CA ASP A 4 -30.97 -13.02 -18.32
C ASP A 4 -30.33 -11.65 -18.65
N LYS A 5 -31.01 -10.74 -19.37
CA LYS A 5 -30.34 -9.50 -19.83
C LYS A 5 -29.88 -8.52 -18.72
N GLY A 6 -30.47 -8.62 -17.53
CA GLY A 6 -30.10 -7.78 -16.38
C GLY A 6 -28.86 -8.26 -15.62
N GLY A 7 -28.64 -9.58 -15.56
CA GLY A 7 -27.52 -10.17 -14.82
C GLY A 7 -26.18 -9.94 -15.53
N ILE A 8 -26.13 -10.23 -16.83
CA ILE A 8 -24.92 -10.10 -17.66
C ILE A 8 -24.39 -8.65 -17.68
N MET A 9 -25.28 -7.64 -17.69
CA MET A 9 -24.84 -6.25 -17.72
C MET A 9 -24.21 -5.78 -16.40
N ILE A 10 -24.72 -6.24 -15.24
CA ILE A 10 -24.20 -5.83 -13.92
C ILE A 10 -22.87 -6.56 -13.61
N GLU A 11 -22.76 -7.81 -14.03
CA GLU A 11 -21.52 -8.59 -13.92
C GLU A 11 -20.39 -7.95 -14.76
N GLY A 12 -20.70 -7.54 -15.99
CA GLY A 12 -19.74 -6.88 -16.88
C GLY A 12 -19.27 -5.48 -16.42
N THR A 13 -20.09 -4.73 -15.67
CA THR A 13 -19.67 -3.46 -15.06
C THR A 13 -18.82 -3.66 -13.82
N THR A 14 -19.13 -4.68 -13.02
CA THR A 14 -18.41 -4.98 -11.77
C THR A 14 -17.01 -5.51 -12.06
N GLU A 15 -16.90 -6.45 -13.00
CA GLU A 15 -15.62 -6.99 -13.47
C GLU A 15 -14.73 -5.91 -14.11
N ARG A 16 -15.32 -5.02 -14.93
CA ARG A 16 -14.61 -3.88 -15.51
C ARG A 16 -14.07 -2.92 -14.45
N ASN A 17 -14.87 -2.59 -13.44
CA ASN A 17 -14.45 -1.71 -12.35
C ASN A 17 -13.30 -2.32 -11.52
N ARG A 18 -13.33 -3.63 -11.26
CA ARG A 18 -12.23 -4.35 -10.57
C ARG A 18 -10.93 -4.24 -11.34
N VAL A 19 -10.95 -4.48 -12.65
CA VAL A 19 -9.78 -4.37 -13.51
C VAL A 19 -9.26 -2.93 -13.58
N LEU A 20 -10.16 -1.93 -13.69
CA LEU A 20 -9.79 -0.51 -13.67
C LEU A 20 -9.11 -0.10 -12.36
N ILE A 21 -9.63 -0.57 -11.21
CA ILE A 21 -9.03 -0.30 -9.90
C ILE A 21 -7.63 -0.92 -9.82
N GLN A 22 -7.44 -2.16 -10.27
CA GLN A 22 -6.12 -2.80 -10.28
C GLN A 22 -5.12 -2.06 -11.19
N TRP A 23 -5.56 -1.56 -12.34
CA TRP A 23 -4.74 -0.69 -13.19
C TRP A 23 -4.38 0.63 -12.49
N ALA A 24 -5.34 1.24 -11.79
CA ALA A 24 -5.09 2.45 -11.02
C ALA A 24 -4.06 2.20 -9.90
N LEU A 25 -4.18 1.09 -9.16
CA LEU A 25 -3.20 0.69 -8.14
C LEU A 25 -1.80 0.50 -8.74
N LEU A 26 -1.71 -0.14 -9.91
CA LEU A 26 -0.45 -0.32 -10.61
C LEU A 26 0.16 1.03 -11.00
N LEU A 27 -0.61 1.94 -11.60
CA LEU A 27 -0.13 3.27 -11.96
C LEU A 27 0.33 4.08 -10.73
N LEU A 28 -0.44 4.06 -9.65
CA LEU A 28 -0.04 4.69 -8.39
C LEU A 28 1.25 4.08 -7.84
N SER A 29 1.44 2.76 -7.97
CA SER A 29 2.66 2.09 -7.50
C SER A 29 3.90 2.50 -8.28
N LEU A 30 3.76 2.73 -9.59
CA LEU A 30 4.83 3.26 -10.43
C LEU A 30 5.17 4.71 -10.04
N VAL A 31 4.16 5.53 -9.77
CA VAL A 31 4.36 6.91 -9.29
C VAL A 31 5.09 6.91 -7.94
N GLY A 32 4.63 6.11 -6.97
CA GLY A 32 5.29 5.98 -5.67
C GLY A 32 6.73 5.48 -5.79
N THR A 33 6.98 4.50 -6.65
CA THR A 33 8.31 3.99 -6.95
C THR A 33 9.20 5.08 -7.57
N GLY A 34 8.68 5.86 -8.52
CA GLY A 34 9.40 6.96 -9.13
C GLY A 34 9.81 8.04 -8.12
N ILE A 35 8.90 8.43 -7.22
CA ILE A 35 9.17 9.38 -6.14
C ILE A 35 10.25 8.82 -5.20
N ALA A 36 10.11 7.56 -4.76
CA ALA A 36 11.06 6.93 -3.85
C ALA A 36 12.45 6.76 -4.48
N LEU A 37 12.52 6.35 -5.75
CA LEU A 37 13.76 6.26 -6.51
C LEU A 37 14.42 7.63 -6.67
N TYR A 38 13.64 8.67 -7.02
CA TYR A 38 14.15 10.03 -7.15
C TYR A 38 14.78 10.52 -5.84
N LEU A 39 14.05 10.40 -4.72
CA LEU A 39 14.58 10.82 -3.42
C LEU A 39 15.80 10.00 -2.98
N THR A 40 15.81 8.70 -3.29
CA THR A 40 16.96 7.83 -3.00
C THR A 40 18.18 8.24 -3.82
N ALA A 41 18.02 8.48 -5.12
CA ALA A 41 19.10 8.93 -6.00
C ALA A 41 19.65 10.28 -5.53
N VAL A 42 18.77 11.24 -5.21
CA VAL A 42 19.14 12.56 -4.70
C VAL A 42 19.92 12.45 -3.39
N HIS A 43 19.50 11.57 -2.48
CA HIS A 43 20.19 11.35 -1.21
C HIS A 43 21.61 10.80 -1.40
N TYR A 44 21.82 9.85 -2.31
CA TYR A 44 23.13 9.25 -2.54
C TYR A 44 24.06 10.12 -3.38
N GLU A 45 23.54 10.82 -4.39
CA GLU A 45 24.34 11.66 -5.29
C GLU A 45 24.56 13.08 -4.75
N ASN A 46 24.00 13.44 -3.58
CA ASN A 46 24.09 14.76 -2.96
C ASN A 46 23.68 15.92 -3.91
N ILE A 47 22.73 15.63 -4.79
CA ILE A 47 22.18 16.60 -5.76
C ILE A 47 21.20 17.51 -5.02
N PRO A 48 21.09 18.80 -5.35
CA PRO A 48 20.03 19.64 -4.80
C PRO A 48 18.64 19.09 -5.15
N LEU A 49 17.76 18.99 -4.15
CA LEU A 49 16.36 18.61 -4.33
C LEU A 49 15.63 19.61 -5.22
N PHE A 50 14.78 19.12 -6.12
CA PHE A 50 13.91 19.95 -6.93
C PHE A 50 12.68 20.39 -6.10
N CYS A 51 12.93 21.18 -5.06
CA CYS A 51 11.94 21.70 -4.12
C CYS A 51 12.50 22.96 -3.44
N SER A 52 11.61 23.84 -2.95
CA SER A 52 12.04 25.00 -2.17
C SER A 52 12.88 24.58 -0.96
N ALA A 53 14.01 25.26 -0.76
CA ALA A 53 14.87 25.14 0.43
C ALA A 53 14.54 26.20 1.49
N SER A 54 13.42 26.92 1.34
CA SER A 54 13.06 28.04 2.23
C SER A 54 11.55 28.13 2.48
N GLY A 55 11.18 28.60 3.68
CA GLY A 55 9.79 28.78 4.10
C GLY A 55 9.15 27.51 4.67
N LEU A 56 7.81 27.45 4.61
CA LEU A 56 7.01 26.35 5.17
C LEU A 56 7.20 25.04 4.39
N VAL A 57 7.45 25.11 3.07
CA VAL A 57 7.76 23.97 2.23
C VAL A 57 9.27 23.87 2.10
N ASN A 58 9.89 22.96 2.85
CA ASN A 58 11.34 22.78 2.89
C ASN A 58 11.69 21.29 2.87
N CYS A 59 11.83 20.75 1.66
CA CYS A 59 12.14 19.33 1.49
C CYS A 59 13.54 18.98 2.01
N GLU A 60 14.50 19.88 1.85
CA GLU A 60 15.88 19.67 2.30
C GLU A 60 15.93 19.46 3.81
N ARG A 61 15.32 20.35 4.59
CA ARG A 61 15.25 20.24 6.06
C ARG A 61 14.58 18.95 6.53
N VAL A 62 13.54 18.47 5.83
CA VAL A 62 12.85 17.21 6.19
C VAL A 62 13.75 16.02 5.89
N THR A 63 14.35 15.96 4.69
CA THR A 63 15.19 14.83 4.26
C THR A 63 16.56 14.77 4.96
N SER A 64 17.08 15.89 5.47
CA SER A 64 18.32 15.95 6.26
C SER A 64 18.11 15.82 7.76
N SER A 65 16.85 15.71 8.22
CA SER A 65 16.53 15.61 9.64
C SER A 65 16.87 14.23 10.21
N PRO A 66 17.09 14.08 11.53
CA PRO A 66 17.28 12.77 12.14
C PRO A 66 16.06 11.83 12.01
N TYR A 67 14.91 12.35 11.59
CA TYR A 67 13.70 11.56 11.34
C TYR A 67 13.62 11.00 9.91
N SER A 68 14.52 11.42 9.01
CA SER A 68 14.58 10.89 7.65
C SER A 68 15.22 9.50 7.58
N VAL A 69 15.73 9.00 8.70
CA VAL A 69 16.28 7.66 8.84
C VAL A 69 15.45 6.82 9.80
N LEU A 70 15.33 5.52 9.54
CA LEU A 70 14.52 4.63 10.38
C LEU A 70 15.13 4.51 11.78
N PHE A 71 14.44 4.98 12.82
CA PHE A 71 14.78 4.74 14.24
C PHE A 71 16.27 4.97 14.59
N GLY A 72 16.92 5.99 14.01
CA GLY A 72 18.35 6.28 14.26
C GLY A 72 19.33 5.32 13.58
N THR A 73 18.88 4.49 12.64
CA THR A 73 19.74 3.70 11.75
C THR A 73 20.27 4.55 10.59
N THR A 74 21.18 4.02 9.77
CA THR A 74 21.70 4.69 8.56
C THR A 74 20.78 4.51 7.34
N ILE A 75 19.60 3.90 7.50
CA ILE A 75 18.72 3.56 6.39
C ILE A 75 17.71 4.70 6.18
N PRO A 76 17.73 5.39 5.02
CA PRO A 76 16.79 6.47 4.76
C PRO A 76 15.37 5.90 4.60
N ILE A 77 14.38 6.66 5.07
CA ILE A 77 12.94 6.32 5.02
C ILE A 77 12.44 6.09 3.59
N THR A 78 13.21 6.55 2.59
CA THR A 78 12.97 6.29 1.17
C THR A 78 13.07 4.81 0.81
N VAL A 79 13.90 4.03 1.53
CA VAL A 79 14.08 2.58 1.28
C VAL A 79 12.83 1.77 1.64
N PRO A 80 12.24 1.89 2.83
CA PRO A 80 10.97 1.22 3.12
C PRO A 80 9.84 1.74 2.24
N GLY A 81 9.81 3.04 1.88
CA GLY A 81 8.84 3.56 0.92
C GLY A 81 8.99 2.96 -0.49
N LEU A 82 10.22 2.67 -0.92
CA LEU A 82 10.50 1.97 -2.17
C LEU A 82 10.05 0.51 -2.10
N GLY A 83 10.44 -0.21 -1.04
CA GLY A 83 10.01 -1.59 -0.82
C GLY A 83 8.49 -1.71 -0.77
N TRP A 84 7.84 -0.78 -0.08
CA TRP A 84 6.38 -0.64 -0.03
C TRP A 84 5.74 -0.58 -1.42
N SER A 85 6.28 0.32 -2.26
CA SER A 85 5.77 0.58 -3.60
C SER A 85 5.98 -0.61 -4.53
N ILE A 86 7.12 -1.29 -4.43
CA ILE A 86 7.42 -2.51 -5.20
C ILE A 86 6.47 -3.64 -4.81
N VAL A 87 6.27 -3.89 -3.51
CA VAL A 87 5.32 -4.93 -3.06
C VAL A 87 3.91 -4.61 -3.53
N SER A 88 3.50 -3.33 -3.47
CA SER A 88 2.20 -2.87 -3.99
C SER A 88 2.07 -3.12 -5.49
N ALA A 89 3.12 -2.88 -6.28
CA ALA A 89 3.15 -3.15 -7.71
C ALA A 89 2.98 -4.65 -8.02
N VAL A 90 3.72 -5.51 -7.30
CA VAL A 90 3.62 -6.97 -7.44
C VAL A 90 2.21 -7.45 -7.10
N LEU A 91 1.64 -6.97 -5.99
CA LEU A 91 0.27 -7.29 -5.60
C LEU A 91 -0.74 -6.84 -6.65
N ALA A 92 -0.57 -5.66 -7.26
CA ALA A 92 -1.45 -5.18 -8.33
C ALA A 92 -1.38 -6.07 -9.59
N ILE A 93 -0.17 -6.50 -9.98
CA ILE A 93 0.01 -7.43 -11.11
C ILE A 93 -0.65 -8.78 -10.84
N VAL A 94 -0.46 -9.33 -9.63
CA VAL A 94 -1.11 -10.58 -9.21
C VAL A 94 -2.63 -10.41 -9.19
N GLY A 95 -3.12 -9.26 -8.71
CA GLY A 95 -4.54 -8.89 -8.74
C GLY A 95 -5.12 -8.89 -10.17
N LEU A 96 -4.42 -8.27 -11.13
CA LEU A 96 -4.80 -8.26 -12.54
C LEU A 96 -4.87 -9.67 -13.14
N ARG A 97 -3.90 -10.54 -12.84
CA ARG A 97 -3.86 -11.93 -13.34
C ARG A 97 -4.96 -12.81 -12.74
N THR A 98 -5.35 -12.52 -11.50
CA THR A 98 -6.33 -13.33 -10.77
C THR A 98 -7.75 -12.79 -10.92
N ALA A 99 -7.93 -11.55 -11.39
CA ALA A 99 -9.23 -10.91 -11.57
C ALA A 99 -10.21 -11.73 -12.43
N SER A 100 -9.71 -12.41 -13.48
CA SER A 100 -10.53 -13.24 -14.36
C SER A 100 -10.61 -14.72 -13.95
N SER A 101 -9.95 -15.11 -12.84
CA SER A 101 -9.94 -16.49 -12.37
C SER A 101 -11.13 -16.71 -11.42
N PRO A 102 -11.95 -17.75 -11.62
CA PRO A 102 -13.06 -18.09 -10.71
C PRO A 102 -12.59 -18.66 -9.34
N SER A 103 -11.31 -18.52 -9.00
CA SER A 103 -10.73 -19.05 -7.77
C SER A 103 -10.79 -18.02 -6.63
N GLY A 104 -11.02 -18.48 -5.39
CA GLY A 104 -11.01 -17.65 -4.18
C GLY A 104 -9.67 -16.99 -3.84
N ILE A 105 -8.68 -17.11 -4.73
CA ILE A 105 -7.36 -16.48 -4.64
C ILE A 105 -7.50 -14.96 -4.77
N PHE A 106 -8.43 -14.47 -5.60
CA PHE A 106 -8.64 -13.03 -5.76
C PHE A 106 -8.97 -12.34 -4.44
N SER A 107 -9.89 -12.91 -3.64
CA SER A 107 -10.25 -12.34 -2.33
C SER A 107 -9.07 -12.28 -1.36
N ARG A 108 -8.19 -13.29 -1.37
CA ARG A 108 -6.96 -13.28 -0.56
C ARG A 108 -5.98 -12.19 -0.99
N VAL A 109 -5.84 -11.97 -2.30
CA VAL A 109 -4.99 -10.90 -2.84
C VAL A 109 -5.53 -9.52 -2.47
N VAL A 110 -6.85 -9.31 -2.55
CA VAL A 110 -7.48 -8.05 -2.15
C VAL A 110 -7.31 -7.79 -0.65
N LEU A 111 -7.47 -8.82 0.19
CA LEU A 111 -7.22 -8.70 1.63
C LEU A 111 -5.75 -8.35 1.90
N ALA A 112 -4.81 -9.02 1.24
CA ALA A 112 -3.39 -8.72 1.35
C ALA A 112 -3.07 -7.29 0.90
N GLN A 113 -3.66 -6.81 -0.20
CA GLN A 113 -3.53 -5.42 -0.67
C GLN A 113 -4.07 -4.41 0.35
N PHE A 114 -5.17 -4.73 1.02
CA PHE A 114 -5.76 -3.87 2.05
C PHE A 114 -4.90 -3.82 3.32
N VAL A 115 -4.51 -4.98 3.86
CA VAL A 115 -3.64 -5.07 5.04
C VAL A 115 -2.30 -4.40 4.78
N TRP A 116 -1.75 -4.59 3.57
CA TRP A 116 -0.60 -3.83 3.14
C TRP A 116 -0.97 -2.34 3.17
N SER A 117 -1.89 -1.84 2.34
CA SER A 117 -2.22 -0.39 2.29
C SER A 117 -2.47 0.26 3.66
N LEU A 118 -3.03 -0.48 4.63
CA LEU A 118 -3.19 -0.04 6.02
C LEU A 118 -1.85 0.19 6.75
N LEU A 119 -0.87 -0.71 6.64
CA LEU A 119 0.49 -0.50 7.18
C LEU A 119 1.15 0.74 6.55
N GLY A 120 0.96 0.93 5.24
CA GLY A 120 1.38 2.16 4.55
C GLY A 120 0.73 3.40 5.15
N LEU A 121 -0.58 3.36 5.37
CA LEU A 121 -1.34 4.49 5.94
C LEU A 121 -0.88 4.83 7.37
N LEU A 122 -0.63 3.84 8.22
CA LEU A 122 -0.08 4.05 9.56
C LEU A 122 1.28 4.78 9.49
N THR A 123 2.12 4.38 8.54
CA THR A 123 3.41 5.03 8.30
C THR A 123 3.24 6.48 7.86
N VAL A 124 2.28 6.77 6.98
CA VAL A 124 1.95 8.13 6.55
C VAL A 124 1.51 9.00 7.73
N ILE A 125 0.63 8.49 8.59
CA ILE A 125 0.15 9.24 9.76
C ILE A 125 1.32 9.62 10.68
N TYR A 126 2.25 8.68 10.91
CA TYR A 126 3.46 8.95 11.69
C TYR A 126 4.34 10.03 11.05
N LEU A 127 4.58 9.95 9.73
CA LEU A 127 5.42 10.92 9.02
C LEU A 127 4.81 12.31 8.97
N VAL A 128 3.50 12.41 8.74
CA VAL A 128 2.78 13.69 8.77
C VAL A 128 2.85 14.32 10.17
N TYR A 129 2.72 13.51 11.23
CA TYR A 129 2.92 13.98 12.60
C TYR A 129 4.33 14.55 12.80
N VAL A 130 5.35 13.87 12.31
CA VAL A 130 6.74 14.35 12.36
C VAL A 130 6.90 15.69 11.62
N GLU A 131 6.40 15.81 10.39
CA GLU A 131 6.50 17.04 9.59
C GLU A 131 5.83 18.24 10.26
N ILE A 132 4.61 18.07 10.77
CA ILE A 132 3.79 19.16 11.30
C ILE A 132 4.18 19.53 12.74
N VAL A 133 4.40 18.53 13.61
CA VAL A 133 4.55 18.73 15.05
C VAL A 133 6.02 18.84 15.47
N LEU A 134 6.91 18.06 14.86
CA LEU A 134 8.33 18.03 15.25
C LEU A 134 9.17 19.01 14.42
N LEU A 135 8.95 19.05 13.10
CA LEU A 135 9.75 19.88 12.20
C LEU A 135 9.11 21.24 11.88
N HIS A 136 7.78 21.35 11.99
CA HIS A 136 6.99 22.51 11.56
C HIS A 136 7.24 22.91 10.09
N THR A 137 7.56 21.94 9.24
CA THR A 137 7.84 22.14 7.81
C THR A 137 7.30 20.98 7.00
N ILE A 138 6.87 21.24 5.77
CA ILE A 138 6.24 20.26 4.88
C ILE A 138 7.20 19.91 3.73
N CYS A 139 7.32 18.63 3.40
CA CYS A 139 8.00 18.20 2.19
C CYS A 139 6.99 17.89 1.08
N ALA A 140 7.11 18.57 -0.07
CA ALA A 140 6.22 18.35 -1.21
C ALA A 140 6.33 16.92 -1.77
N TRP A 141 7.53 16.36 -1.80
CA TRP A 141 7.78 14.99 -2.27
C TRP A 141 7.21 13.93 -1.31
N CYS A 142 7.41 14.10 0.00
CA CYS A 142 6.81 13.22 1.02
C CYS A 142 5.27 13.31 0.95
N THR A 143 4.73 14.52 0.82
CA THR A 143 3.28 14.73 0.65
C THR A 143 2.75 14.00 -0.59
N GLY A 144 3.48 14.03 -1.72
CA GLY A 144 3.13 13.28 -2.92
C GLY A 144 3.05 11.76 -2.66
N LEU A 145 4.00 11.22 -1.90
CA LEU A 145 3.97 9.81 -1.49
C LEU A 145 2.82 9.52 -0.52
N HIS A 146 2.55 10.41 0.44
CA HIS A 146 1.42 10.30 1.38
C HIS A 146 0.08 10.22 0.64
N VAL A 147 -0.14 11.11 -0.34
CA VAL A 147 -1.34 11.10 -1.18
C VAL A 147 -1.45 9.82 -2.00
N THR A 148 -0.33 9.33 -2.55
CA THR A 148 -0.30 8.08 -3.32
C THR A 148 -0.73 6.89 -2.46
N ILE A 149 -0.16 6.74 -1.25
CA ILE A 149 -0.50 5.66 -0.32
C ILE A 149 -1.96 5.77 0.14
N LEU A 150 -2.42 6.98 0.46
CA LEU A 150 -3.81 7.21 0.86
C LEU A 150 -4.79 6.84 -0.27
N ALA A 151 -4.49 7.21 -1.51
CA ALA A 151 -5.31 6.85 -2.66
C ALA A 151 -5.32 5.32 -2.89
N MET A 152 -4.19 4.63 -2.74
CA MET A 152 -4.15 3.16 -2.79
C MET A 152 -5.01 2.52 -1.70
N PHE A 153 -4.95 3.04 -0.46
CA PHE A 153 -5.78 2.56 0.64
C PHE A 153 -7.27 2.72 0.34
N LEU A 154 -7.70 3.88 -0.17
CA LEU A 154 -9.10 4.08 -0.54
C LEU A 154 -9.55 3.15 -1.67
N LEU A 155 -8.72 2.96 -2.70
CA LEU A 155 -9.01 2.05 -3.81
C LEU A 155 -9.12 0.59 -3.35
N THR A 156 -8.20 0.14 -2.50
CA THR A 156 -8.23 -1.23 -1.96
C THR A 156 -9.40 -1.43 -0.99
N LEU A 157 -9.77 -0.42 -0.19
CA LEU A 157 -10.95 -0.45 0.65
C LEU A 157 -12.24 -0.56 -0.19
N VAL A 158 -12.39 0.25 -1.23
CA VAL A 158 -13.54 0.16 -2.15
C VAL A 158 -13.61 -1.22 -2.82
N LEU A 159 -12.46 -1.77 -3.22
CA LEU A 159 -12.39 -3.10 -3.82
C LEU A 159 -12.78 -4.20 -2.83
N LEU A 160 -12.33 -4.10 -1.57
CA LEU A 160 -12.66 -5.04 -0.50
C LEU A 160 -14.16 -4.99 -0.17
N LEU A 161 -14.73 -3.79 -0.01
CA LEU A 161 -16.17 -3.61 0.26
C LEU A 161 -17.03 -4.10 -0.90
N SER A 162 -16.56 -3.97 -2.14
CA SER A 162 -17.24 -4.51 -3.33
C SER A 162 -17.18 -6.05 -3.42
N GLY A 163 -16.31 -6.70 -2.63
CA GLY A 163 -16.20 -8.14 -2.52
C GLY A 163 -16.83 -8.74 -1.25
N SER A 164 -17.04 -7.93 -0.20
CA SER A 164 -17.38 -8.39 1.16
C SER A 164 -18.87 -8.24 1.53
N THR A 165 -19.78 -8.66 0.65
CA THR A 165 -21.14 -9.07 1.09
C THR A 165 -21.01 -10.37 1.90
N GLY A 166 -20.44 -10.27 3.09
CA GLY A 166 -20.07 -11.34 4.02
C GLY A 166 -19.17 -10.75 5.09
N PRO A 167 -19.65 -10.55 6.34
CA PRO A 167 -18.89 -9.92 7.41
C PRO A 167 -17.78 -10.85 7.92
N GLY A 168 -16.78 -10.22 8.54
CA GLY A 168 -15.45 -10.77 8.78
C GLY A 168 -15.37 -11.97 9.69
N GLU A 169 -14.33 -12.76 9.45
CA GLU A 169 -13.76 -13.72 10.40
C GLU A 169 -12.40 -14.16 9.81
N GLN A 170 -11.33 -13.38 10.00
CA GLN A 170 -9.94 -13.87 9.95
C GLN A 170 -9.05 -12.96 10.80
N GLY A 171 -8.87 -13.34 12.07
CA GLY A 171 -7.99 -12.65 12.99
C GLY A 171 -7.99 -13.27 14.38
N GLU A 172 -7.69 -14.56 14.47
CA GLU A 172 -7.23 -15.28 15.68
C GLU A 172 -6.56 -16.56 15.13
N GLU A 173 -5.30 -16.45 14.72
CA GLU A 173 -4.13 -16.89 15.50
C GLU A 173 -4.14 -18.40 15.76
N GLU A 174 -3.34 -19.10 14.93
CA GLU A 174 -2.86 -20.46 15.20
C GLU A 174 -2.10 -20.46 16.52
N GLU A 175 -2.67 -21.09 17.55
CA GLU A 175 -1.90 -21.59 18.70
C GLU A 175 -2.00 -23.12 18.69
N ASP A 176 -1.21 -23.76 17.82
CA ASP A 176 -0.89 -25.18 17.93
C ASP A 176 0.23 -25.34 18.97
N VAL A 177 -0.15 -25.66 20.21
CA VAL A 177 0.74 -26.32 21.15
C VAL A 177 0.04 -27.59 21.65
N SER A 178 0.00 -28.62 20.80
CA SER A 178 -0.23 -30.00 21.24
C SER A 178 1.06 -30.81 21.12
N ILE A 179 1.97 -30.63 22.08
CA ILE A 179 3.14 -31.50 22.25
C ILE A 179 2.72 -32.85 22.85
N SER A 180 3.23 -33.90 22.21
CA SER A 180 3.60 -35.22 22.76
C SER A 180 2.59 -36.39 22.71
N SER A 181 2.87 -37.31 21.77
CA SER A 181 3.22 -38.74 21.98
C SER A 181 2.64 -39.46 23.22
N THR A 182 2.03 -40.65 23.22
CA THR A 182 2.09 -41.90 22.40
C THR A 182 1.10 -42.92 23.07
N PRO A 183 1.14 -44.26 22.84
CA PRO A 183 0.65 -45.06 21.72
C PRO A 183 -0.54 -45.99 22.11
N ARG A 184 -1.20 -46.58 21.10
CA ARG A 184 -2.18 -47.68 21.27
C ARG A 184 -1.52 -48.90 21.94
N LEU A 185 -2.25 -49.54 22.86
CA LEU A 185 -2.09 -50.97 23.17
C LEU A 185 -3.47 -51.62 23.23
N HIS A 186 -3.60 -52.68 22.44
CA HIS A 186 -4.59 -53.75 22.51
C HIS A 186 -3.80 -55.06 22.55
#